data_AF-A0A9D5GTG2-F1
#
_entry.id   AF-A0A9D5GTG2-F1
#
_cell.length_a   1.000
_cell.length_b   1.000
_cell.length_c   1.000
_cell.angle_alpha   90.00
_cell.angle_beta   90.00
_cell.angle_gamma   90.00
#
_symmetry.space_group_name_H-M   'P 1'
#
loop_
_entity.id
_entity.type
_entity.pdbx_description
1 polymer ?
#
loop_
_entity_poly.entity_id
_entity_poly.type
_entity_poly.pdbx_seq_one_letter_code
_entity_poly.pdbx_strand_id
1 'polypeptide(L)'
;MKICYTYVCADVFHYGHLRLLKQAKAAGDIHVCGLMTDRESINQLGFVVMNYEERKAILDSLDCVDEVMKQDSNDPTENLKKIHAEHPDVELILFQGHQNWNGMPGISYIQSIGGKVYVLTITTVYLVKKLVECFLKTCFRKMKARLNLLTLVRIITPIVYQQRQTIWPSYSPCYRRPELRRL
;
A
#
# COMPACT_ATOMS: atom_id res chain seq x y z
N MET A 1 21.37 -3.79 17.02
CA MET A 1 21.02 -3.47 15.62
C MET A 1 19.51 -3.61 15.47
N LYS A 2 18.88 -2.70 14.71
CA LYS A 2 17.44 -2.66 14.46
C LYS A 2 17.19 -2.85 12.99
N ILE A 3 16.33 -3.82 12.66
CA ILE A 3 15.88 -4.04 11.29
C ILE A 3 14.41 -3.62 11.19
N CYS A 4 14.13 -2.64 10.34
CA CYS A 4 12.78 -2.24 10.01
C CYS A 4 12.30 -3.00 8.78
N TYR A 5 11.10 -3.57 8.87
CA TYR A 5 10.43 -4.22 7.76
C TYR A 5 9.17 -3.44 7.38
N THR A 6 9.07 -3.06 6.11
CA THR A 6 7.82 -2.60 5.50
C THR A 6 7.40 -3.59 4.43
N TYR A 7 6.14 -3.55 4.01
CA TYR A 7 5.71 -4.22 2.79
C TYR A 7 4.70 -3.38 2.03
N VAL A 8 4.85 -3.35 0.70
CA VAL A 8 4.06 -2.50 -0.17
C VAL A 8 3.82 -3.16 -1.53
N CYS A 9 2.72 -2.77 -2.18
CA CYS A 9 2.54 -2.99 -3.61
C CYS A 9 3.48 -2.08 -4.41
N ALA A 10 3.62 -0.82 -4.00
CA ALA A 10 4.39 0.22 -4.70
C ALA A 10 3.90 0.51 -6.15
N ASP A 11 2.72 0.03 -6.54
CA ASP A 11 2.11 0.42 -7.82
C ASP A 11 1.64 1.88 -7.78
N VAL A 12 1.76 2.57 -8.91
CA VAL A 12 1.63 4.03 -9.06
C VAL A 12 2.29 4.78 -7.89
N PHE A 13 3.62 4.65 -7.79
CA PHE A 13 4.39 5.16 -6.65
C PHE A 13 4.13 6.64 -6.38
N HIS A 14 3.86 6.97 -5.11
CA HIS A 14 3.47 8.31 -4.70
C HIS A 14 3.98 8.65 -3.30
N TYR A 15 3.79 9.90 -2.88
CA TYR A 15 4.26 10.43 -1.59
C TYR A 15 3.89 9.57 -0.36
N GLY A 16 2.74 8.89 -0.38
CA GLY A 16 2.33 7.97 0.68
C GLY A 16 3.31 6.82 0.92
N HIS A 17 3.74 6.15 -0.16
CA HIS A 17 4.77 5.10 -0.09
C HIS A 17 6.07 5.69 0.42
N LEU A 18 6.56 6.77 -0.20
CA LEU A 18 7.80 7.41 0.19
C LEU A 18 7.83 7.80 1.68
N ARG A 19 6.72 8.32 2.20
CA ARG A 19 6.61 8.71 3.61
C ARG A 19 6.69 7.49 4.54
N LEU A 20 6.03 6.38 4.21
CA LEU A 20 6.11 5.13 4.97
C LEU A 20 7.56 4.62 5.00
N LEU A 21 8.19 4.52 3.83
CA LEU A 21 9.55 3.99 3.68
C LEU A 21 10.58 4.86 4.43
N LYS A 22 10.46 6.20 4.33
CA LYS A 22 11.31 7.13 5.09
C LYS A 22 11.16 7.01 6.60
N GLN A 23 9.95 6.79 7.10
CA GLN A 23 9.72 6.60 8.53
C GLN A 23 10.30 5.27 9.03
N ALA A 24 10.21 4.21 8.22
CA ALA A 24 10.86 2.94 8.53
C ALA A 24 12.38 3.08 8.57
N LYS A 25 13.00 3.67 7.55
CA LYS A 25 14.45 3.92 7.54
C LYS A 25 14.94 4.78 8.71
N ALA A 26 14.15 5.78 9.12
CA ALA A 26 14.53 6.63 10.25
C ALA A 26 14.47 5.93 11.62
N ALA A 27 13.78 4.79 11.72
CA ALA A 27 13.55 4.10 12.99
C ALA A 27 14.49 2.92 13.26
N GLY A 28 15.25 2.49 12.24
CA GLY A 28 16.17 1.36 12.33
C GLY A 28 17.49 1.62 11.60
N ASP A 29 18.41 0.67 11.72
CA ASP A 29 19.72 0.74 11.07
C ASP A 29 19.59 0.28 9.60
N ILE A 30 18.82 -0.79 9.39
CA ILE A 30 18.54 -1.41 8.09
C ILE A 30 17.04 -1.39 7.85
N HIS A 31 16.63 -1.03 6.64
CA HIS A 31 15.26 -1.09 6.16
C HIS A 31 15.12 -2.07 4.99
N VAL A 32 14.47 -3.19 5.29
CA VAL A 32 14.06 -4.19 4.31
C VAL A 32 12.62 -3.91 3.89
N CYS A 33 12.40 -3.76 2.59
CA CYS A 33 11.08 -3.51 2.01
C CYS A 33 10.58 -4.74 1.25
N GLY A 34 9.53 -5.36 1.76
CA GLY A 34 8.76 -6.41 1.08
C GLY A 34 8.00 -5.86 -0.13
N LEU A 35 8.42 -6.22 -1.34
CA LEU A 35 7.68 -5.92 -2.56
C LEU A 35 6.74 -7.07 -2.89
N MET A 36 5.43 -6.80 -2.88
CA MET A 36 4.43 -7.80 -3.25
C MET A 36 4.54 -8.21 -4.73
N THR A 37 4.43 -9.52 -5.00
CA THR A 37 4.38 -10.04 -6.37
C THR A 37 3.20 -9.49 -7.17
N ASP A 38 3.27 -9.51 -8.50
CA ASP A 38 2.14 -9.11 -9.36
C ASP A 38 0.88 -9.89 -9.02
N ARG A 39 1.01 -11.22 -8.82
CA ARG A 39 -0.10 -12.08 -8.40
C ARG A 39 -0.75 -11.58 -7.12
N GLU A 40 0.05 -11.32 -6.09
CA GLU A 40 -0.49 -10.89 -4.80
C GLU A 40 -1.06 -9.48 -4.85
N SER A 41 -0.39 -8.55 -5.52
CA SER A 41 -0.90 -7.20 -5.73
C SER A 41 -2.24 -7.19 -6.48
N ILE A 42 -2.40 -8.04 -7.50
CA ILE A 42 -3.67 -8.23 -8.22
C ILE A 42 -4.73 -8.84 -7.30
N ASN A 43 -4.37 -9.83 -6.46
CA ASN A 43 -5.31 -10.40 -5.49
C ASN A 43 -5.86 -9.34 -4.52
N GLN A 44 -5.01 -8.40 -4.08
CA GLN A 44 -5.37 -7.35 -3.13
C GLN A 44 -6.07 -6.13 -3.76
N LEU A 45 -5.65 -5.73 -4.97
CA LEU A 45 -6.08 -4.46 -5.60
C LEU A 45 -6.96 -4.66 -6.86
N GLY A 46 -7.05 -5.88 -7.38
CA GLY A 46 -7.76 -6.24 -8.61
C GLY A 46 -6.97 -5.98 -9.90
N PHE A 47 -6.01 -5.05 -9.89
CA PHE A 47 -5.12 -4.78 -11.00
C PHE A 47 -3.80 -4.14 -10.52
N VAL A 48 -2.79 -4.18 -11.38
CA VAL A 48 -1.55 -3.41 -11.25
C VAL A 48 -1.21 -2.75 -12.59
N VAL A 49 -0.66 -1.55 -12.55
CA VAL A 49 -0.20 -0.83 -13.75
C VAL A 49 1.24 -1.21 -14.09
N MET A 50 2.12 -1.22 -13.08
CA MET A 50 3.52 -1.59 -13.23
C MET A 50 3.75 -3.05 -12.85
N ASN A 51 4.58 -3.75 -13.63
CA ASN A 51 5.01 -5.10 -13.31
C ASN A 51 5.99 -5.11 -12.12
N TYR A 52 6.29 -6.31 -11.60
CA TYR A 52 7.15 -6.46 -10.44
C TYR A 52 8.53 -5.79 -10.59
N GLU A 53 9.18 -5.95 -11.74
CA GLU A 53 10.53 -5.41 -11.99
C GLU A 53 10.53 -3.88 -12.06
N GLU A 54 9.50 -3.28 -12.67
CA GLU A 54 9.33 -1.82 -12.70
C GLU A 54 9.15 -1.25 -11.29
N ARG A 55 8.32 -1.92 -10.47
CA ARG A 55 8.10 -1.52 -9.08
C ARG A 55 9.36 -1.72 -8.23
N LYS A 56 10.11 -2.79 -8.48
CA LYS A 56 11.38 -3.08 -7.83
C LYS A 56 12.44 -2.03 -8.16
N ALA A 57 12.59 -1.67 -9.43
CA ALA A 57 13.54 -0.65 -9.86
C ALA A 57 13.29 0.71 -9.19
N ILE A 58 12.02 1.07 -8.97
CA ILE A 58 11.68 2.27 -8.19
C ILE A 58 12.21 2.13 -6.76
N LEU A 59 11.90 1.04 -6.07
CA LEU A 59 12.31 0.84 -4.68
C LEU A 59 13.84 0.77 -4.51
N ASP A 60 14.54 0.06 -5.40
CA ASP A 60 16.00 -0.04 -5.42
C ASP A 60 16.69 1.33 -5.61
N SER A 61 15.99 2.30 -6.23
CA SER A 61 16.52 3.65 -6.46
C SER A 61 16.36 4.60 -5.25
N LEU A 62 15.71 4.16 -4.17
CA LEU A 62 15.43 5.00 -3.02
C LEU A 62 16.49 4.81 -1.93
N ASP A 63 17.17 5.90 -1.54
CA ASP A 63 18.11 5.90 -0.40
C ASP A 63 17.48 5.51 0.94
N CYS A 64 16.15 5.52 1.01
CA CYS A 64 15.41 5.10 2.19
C CYS A 64 15.02 3.62 2.18
N VAL A 65 15.52 2.80 1.26
CA VAL A 65 15.34 1.34 1.21
C VAL A 65 16.71 0.72 1.07
N ASP A 66 17.12 -0.09 2.04
CA ASP A 66 18.43 -0.76 1.99
C ASP A 66 18.37 -2.07 1.20
N GLU A 67 17.23 -2.77 1.30
CA GLU A 67 17.02 -4.03 0.60
C GLU A 67 15.56 -4.18 0.16
N VAL A 68 15.34 -4.69 -1.05
CA VAL A 68 14.02 -5.10 -1.52
C VAL A 68 13.90 -6.61 -1.48
N MET A 69 12.98 -7.10 -0.65
CA MET A 69 12.70 -8.52 -0.49
C MET A 69 11.41 -8.87 -1.22
N LYS A 70 11.39 -9.98 -1.98
CA LYS A 70 10.15 -10.46 -2.61
C LYS A 70 9.15 -10.91 -1.54
N GLN A 71 7.89 -10.50 -1.69
CA GLN A 71 6.79 -10.91 -0.81
C GLN A 71 5.68 -11.61 -1.60
N ASP A 72 5.50 -12.90 -1.33
CA ASP A 72 4.57 -13.78 -2.07
C ASP A 72 3.14 -13.80 -1.50
N SER A 73 2.92 -13.19 -0.33
CA SER A 73 1.63 -13.13 0.38
C SER A 73 1.39 -11.77 1.05
N ASN A 74 0.13 -11.40 1.28
CA ASN A 74 -0.19 -10.19 2.06
C ASN A 74 0.23 -10.29 3.53
N ASP A 75 0.30 -11.51 4.09
CA ASP A 75 0.88 -11.71 5.42
C ASP A 75 2.42 -11.71 5.34
N PRO A 76 3.12 -10.78 6.03
CA PRO A 76 4.58 -10.70 5.98
C PRO A 76 5.26 -11.73 6.89
N THR A 77 4.53 -12.55 7.65
CA THR A 77 5.07 -13.48 8.65
C THR A 77 6.21 -14.35 8.12
N GLU A 78 6.12 -14.87 6.90
CA GLU A 78 7.18 -15.71 6.34
C GLU A 78 8.47 -14.94 6.05
N ASN A 79 8.38 -13.69 5.59
CA ASN A 79 9.56 -12.85 5.40
C ASN A 79 10.15 -12.41 6.74
N LEU A 80 9.30 -12.09 7.71
CA LEU A 80 9.76 -11.76 9.07
C LEU A 80 10.49 -12.94 9.72
N LYS A 81 10.00 -14.18 9.54
CA LYS A 81 10.69 -15.39 10.01
C LYS A 81 12.06 -15.58 9.36
N LYS A 82 12.18 -15.36 8.05
CA LYS A 82 13.47 -15.46 7.34
C LYS A 82 14.48 -14.47 7.91
N ILE A 83 14.10 -13.19 8.03
CA ILE A 83 14.97 -12.17 8.59
C ILE A 83 15.35 -12.50 10.04
N HIS A 84 14.40 -12.94 10.87
CA HIS A 84 14.68 -13.31 12.25
C HIS A 84 15.59 -14.55 12.37
N ALA A 85 15.45 -15.52 11.47
CA ALA A 85 16.31 -16.71 11.45
C ALA A 85 17.76 -16.37 11.06
N GLU A 86 17.96 -15.44 10.12
CA GLU A 86 19.28 -14.95 9.72
C GLU A 86 19.90 -14.04 10.79
N HIS A 87 19.05 -13.34 11.55
CA HIS A 87 19.44 -12.33 12.52
C HIS A 87 18.64 -12.48 13.83
N PRO A 88 18.94 -13.50 14.67
CA PRO A 88 18.15 -13.79 15.87
C PRO A 88 18.25 -12.69 16.94
N ASP A 89 19.39 -11.99 17.03
CA ASP A 89 19.65 -10.99 18.06
C ASP A 89 19.17 -9.56 17.70
N VAL A 90 18.54 -9.39 16.53
CA VAL A 90 18.13 -8.05 16.08
C VAL A 90 16.73 -7.70 16.55
N GLU A 91 16.55 -6.43 16.88
CA GLU A 91 15.22 -5.90 17.18
C GLU A 91 14.48 -5.68 15.85
N LEU A 92 13.51 -6.56 15.56
CA LEU A 92 12.64 -6.42 14.39
C LEU A 92 11.50 -5.44 14.64
N ILE A 93 11.36 -4.51 13.70
CA ILE A 93 10.36 -3.45 13.76
C ILE A 93 9.49 -3.50 12.50
N LEU A 94 8.22 -3.83 12.66
CA LEU A 94 7.26 -3.91 11.56
C LEU A 94 6.53 -2.57 11.39
N PHE A 95 6.63 -2.00 10.20
CA PHE A 95 5.94 -0.78 9.80
C PHE A 95 4.76 -1.11 8.88
N GLN A 96 3.55 -0.71 9.29
CA GLN A 96 2.34 -0.92 8.51
C GLN A 96 1.59 0.37 8.24
N GLY A 97 0.94 0.46 7.07
CA GLY A 97 -0.04 1.49 6.77
C GLY A 97 -1.39 1.15 7.41
N HIS A 98 -1.99 2.11 8.11
CA HIS A 98 -3.34 1.96 8.66
C HIS A 98 -4.35 1.91 7.53
N GLN A 99 -4.85 0.72 7.27
CA GLN A 99 -6.12 0.52 6.59
C GLN A 99 -7.05 -0.18 7.59
N ASN A 100 -8.36 0.11 7.57
CA ASN A 100 -9.32 -0.51 8.50
C ASN A 100 -9.55 -1.98 8.16
N TRP A 101 -8.51 -2.80 8.26
CA TRP A 101 -8.52 -4.21 7.91
C TRP A 101 -8.72 -4.99 9.21
N ASN A 102 -9.64 -5.95 9.20
CA ASN A 102 -9.88 -6.84 10.33
C ASN A 102 -8.62 -7.67 10.58
N GLY A 103 -7.81 -7.23 11.55
CA GLY A 103 -6.50 -7.81 11.85
C GLY A 103 -5.39 -7.22 10.97
N MET A 104 -4.23 -6.97 11.59
CA MET A 104 -3.01 -6.57 10.88
C MET A 104 -2.07 -7.78 10.82
N PRO A 105 -1.78 -8.31 9.62
CA PRO A 105 -0.91 -9.47 9.45
C PRO A 105 0.50 -9.24 10.04
N GLY A 106 1.14 -10.31 10.47
CA GLY A 106 2.50 -10.27 11.05
C GLY A 106 2.63 -9.72 12.48
N ILE A 107 1.61 -9.08 13.05
CA ILE A 107 1.70 -8.52 14.41
C ILE A 107 1.93 -9.61 15.46
N SER A 108 1.16 -10.70 15.39
CA SER A 108 1.26 -11.80 16.36
C SER A 108 2.67 -12.40 16.40
N TYR A 109 3.29 -12.57 15.23
CA TYR A 109 4.66 -13.05 15.14
C TYR A 109 5.67 -12.06 15.73
N ILE A 110 5.60 -10.78 15.35
CA ILE A 110 6.51 -9.76 15.89
C ILE A 110 6.41 -9.65 17.41
N GLN A 111 5.20 -9.69 17.96
CA GLN A 111 4.99 -9.67 19.40
C GLN A 111 5.57 -10.91 20.08
N SER A 112 5.44 -12.09 19.45
CA SER A 112 5.97 -13.34 20.02
C SER A 112 7.50 -13.35 20.15
N ILE A 113 8.20 -12.60 19.30
CA ILE A 113 9.66 -12.46 19.33
C ILE A 113 10.13 -11.18 20.04
N GLY A 114 9.24 -10.45 20.70
CA GLY A 114 9.57 -9.22 21.42
C GLY A 114 9.89 -8.00 20.54
N GLY A 115 9.54 -8.04 19.25
CA GLY A 115 9.72 -6.93 18.33
C GLY A 115 8.69 -5.81 18.51
N LYS A 116 8.75 -4.78 17.68
CA LYS A 116 7.86 -3.60 17.75
C LYS A 116 7.03 -3.45 16.49
N VAL A 117 5.81 -2.93 16.64
CA VAL A 117 4.95 -2.58 15.51
C VAL A 117 4.65 -1.09 15.53
N TYR A 118 4.85 -0.44 14.39
CA TYR A 118 4.46 0.95 14.17
C TYR A 118 3.43 1.03 13.05
N VAL A 119 2.34 1.72 13.35
CA VAL A 119 1.27 1.93 12.38
C VAL A 119 1.20 3.40 12.00
N LEU A 120 1.30 3.64 10.69
CA LEU A 120 1.18 4.95 10.10
C LEU A 120 -0.21 5.13 9.54
N THR A 121 -0.93 6.16 9.95
CA THR A 121 -2.12 6.55 9.18
C THR A 121 -1.67 7.18 7.86
N ILE A 122 -1.81 6.40 6.79
CA ILE A 122 -1.50 6.82 5.42
C ILE A 122 -2.76 7.50 4.88
N THR A 123 -2.74 8.84 4.81
CA THR A 123 -3.82 9.65 4.22
C THR A 123 -3.93 9.51 2.70
N THR A 124 -3.08 8.68 2.08
CA THR A 124 -2.79 8.71 0.64
C THR A 124 -3.62 7.76 -0.21
N VAL A 125 -4.49 6.93 0.38
CA VAL A 125 -5.54 6.20 -0.39
C VAL A 125 -6.40 7.18 -1.21
N TYR A 126 -6.48 8.44 -0.77
CA TYR A 126 -7.13 9.53 -1.51
C TYR A 126 -6.41 9.95 -2.80
N LEU A 127 -5.09 9.72 -2.96
CA LEU A 127 -4.35 10.26 -4.10
C LEU A 127 -4.57 9.43 -5.37
N VAL A 128 -4.45 8.10 -5.28
CA VAL A 128 -4.79 7.21 -6.41
C VAL A 128 -6.26 7.39 -6.79
N LYS A 129 -7.15 7.49 -5.80
CA LYS A 129 -8.57 7.82 -6.02
C LYS A 129 -8.74 9.16 -6.74
N LYS A 130 -8.04 10.21 -6.32
CA LYS A 130 -8.07 11.53 -7.00
C LYS A 130 -7.51 11.48 -8.41
N LEU A 131 -6.46 10.70 -8.67
CA LEU A 131 -5.89 10.52 -10.01
C LEU A 131 -6.90 9.83 -10.92
N VAL A 132 -7.52 8.74 -10.47
CA VAL A 132 -8.58 8.04 -11.21
C VAL A 132 -9.79 8.95 -11.42
N GLU A 133 -10.26 9.66 -10.38
CA GLU A 133 -11.35 10.63 -10.50
C GLU A 133 -11.03 11.75 -11.49
N CYS A 134 -9.80 12.25 -11.50
CA CYS A 134 -9.34 13.28 -12.44
C CYS A 134 -9.34 12.75 -13.88
N PHE A 135 -8.84 11.54 -14.09
CA PHE A 135 -8.84 10.87 -15.38
C PHE A 135 -10.28 10.66 -15.89
N LEU A 136 -11.14 10.08 -15.05
CA LEU A 136 -12.56 9.86 -15.37
C LEU A 136 -13.28 11.17 -15.67
N LYS A 137 -13.11 12.23 -14.86
CA LYS A 137 -13.72 13.55 -15.11
C LYS A 137 -13.29 14.13 -16.46
N THR A 138 -12.02 13.98 -16.81
CA THR A 138 -11.48 14.45 -18.11
C THR A 138 -12.05 13.66 -19.28
N CYS A 139 -12.10 12.33 -19.16
CA CYS A 139 -12.70 11.46 -20.16
C CYS A 139 -14.21 11.71 -20.32
N PHE A 140 -14.95 11.86 -19.22
CA PHE A 140 -16.38 12.18 -19.24
C PHE A 140 -16.66 13.54 -19.89
N ARG A 141 -15.85 14.57 -19.61
CA ARG A 141 -15.98 15.88 -20.27
C ARG A 141 -15.82 15.77 -21.79
N LYS A 142 -14.83 15.00 -22.25
CA LYS A 142 -14.59 14.77 -23.69
C LYS A 142 -15.67 13.91 -24.36
N MET A 143 -16.21 12.90 -23.68
CA MET A 143 -17.33 12.09 -24.21
C MET A 143 -18.65 12.86 -24.25
N LYS A 144 -18.94 13.68 -23.23
CA LYS A 144 -20.17 14.50 -23.19
C LYS A 144 -20.19 15.57 -24.28
N ALA A 145 -19.02 15.97 -24.78
CA ALA A 145 -18.88 16.86 -25.95
C ALA A 145 -19.11 16.14 -27.30
N ARG A 146 -19.23 14.81 -27.33
CA ARG A 146 -19.35 14.00 -28.57
C ARG A 146 -20.58 13.08 -28.63
N LEU A 147 -21.29 12.86 -27.53
CA LEU A 147 -22.44 11.93 -27.45
C LEU A 147 -23.69 12.64 -26.90
N ASN A 148 -24.85 12.41 -27.54
CA ASN A 148 -26.14 12.87 -27.05
C ASN A 148 -26.46 12.28 -25.67
N LEU A 149 -27.15 13.07 -24.83
CA LEU A 149 -27.41 12.81 -23.41
C LEU A 149 -28.01 11.40 -23.16
N LEU A 150 -28.90 10.93 -24.04
CA LEU A 150 -29.55 9.62 -23.98
C LEU A 150 -28.58 8.43 -24.14
N THR A 151 -27.58 8.55 -25.02
CA THR A 151 -26.58 7.50 -25.25
C THR A 151 -25.61 7.42 -24.07
N LEU A 152 -25.28 8.56 -23.49
CA LEU A 152 -24.40 8.65 -22.32
C LEU A 152 -25.03 7.98 -21.09
N VAL A 153 -26.33 8.20 -20.85
CA VAL A 153 -27.07 7.57 -19.74
C VAL A 153 -27.14 6.05 -19.91
N ARG A 154 -27.38 5.53 -21.12
CA ARG A 154 -27.43 4.07 -21.36
C ARG A 154 -26.11 3.34 -21.07
N ILE A 155 -24.97 3.97 -21.35
CA ILE A 155 -23.64 3.36 -21.19
C ILE A 155 -23.13 3.50 -19.74
N ILE A 156 -23.35 4.64 -19.11
CA ILE A 156 -22.71 4.97 -17.82
C ILE A 156 -23.49 4.39 -16.63
N THR A 157 -24.82 4.37 -16.71
CA THR A 157 -25.67 3.97 -15.57
C THR A 157 -25.38 2.55 -15.08
N PRO A 158 -25.16 1.53 -15.95
CA PRO A 158 -24.77 0.19 -15.50
C PRO A 158 -23.39 0.17 -14.82
N ILE A 159 -22.40 0.88 -15.37
CA ILE A 159 -21.01 0.90 -14.89
C ILE A 159 -20.91 1.54 -13.50
N VAL A 160 -21.61 2.67 -13.30
CA VAL A 160 -21.63 3.39 -12.01
C VAL A 160 -22.42 2.62 -10.95
N TYR A 161 -23.50 1.93 -11.33
CA TYR A 161 -24.28 1.11 -10.40
C TYR A 161 -23.48 -0.11 -9.92
N GLN A 162 -22.71 -0.75 -10.81
CA GLN A 162 -21.91 -1.93 -10.50
C GLN A 162 -20.69 -1.62 -9.59
N GLN A 163 -20.07 -0.44 -9.74
CA GLN A 163 -18.97 0.00 -8.86
C GLN A 163 -19.43 0.46 -7.47
N ARG A 164 -20.68 0.91 -7.31
CA ARG A 164 -21.22 1.34 -6.01
C ARG A 164 -21.49 0.18 -5.04
N GLN A 165 -21.85 -0.99 -5.54
CA GLN A 165 -22.21 -2.12 -4.69
C GLN A 165 -21.03 -3.00 -4.26
N THR A 166 -19.89 -2.94 -4.95
CA THR A 166 -18.76 -3.86 -4.72
C THR A 166 -17.60 -3.26 -3.91
N ILE A 167 -17.44 -1.92 -3.85
CA ILE A 167 -16.15 -1.33 -3.41
C ILE A 167 -16.25 -0.39 -2.19
N TRP A 168 -17.43 0.07 -1.75
CA TRP A 168 -17.47 1.19 -0.78
C TRP A 168 -18.59 1.17 0.27
N PRO A 169 -18.44 0.45 1.40
CA PRO A 169 -19.13 0.78 2.63
C PRO A 169 -18.32 1.84 3.39
N SER A 170 -18.82 3.09 3.38
CA SER A 170 -18.52 4.19 4.32
C SER A 170 -17.06 4.41 4.77
N TYR A 171 -16.37 5.38 4.17
CA TYR A 171 -15.13 5.93 4.73
C TYR A 171 -15.23 7.44 4.93
N SER A 172 -15.05 7.87 6.18
CA SER A 172 -14.99 9.28 6.59
C SER A 172 -13.59 9.86 6.36
N PRO A 173 -13.45 11.09 5.82
CA PRO A 173 -12.15 11.72 5.61
C PRO A 173 -11.57 12.20 6.96
N CYS A 174 -10.66 11.44 7.54
CA CYS A 174 -9.92 11.90 8.72
C CYS A 174 -8.67 12.68 8.27
N TYR A 175 -8.83 13.98 8.00
CA TYR A 175 -7.71 14.94 7.86
C TYR A 175 -7.23 15.35 9.26
N ARG A 176 -6.51 14.47 9.96
CA ARG A 176 -5.69 14.87 11.13
C ARG A 176 -4.23 14.58 10.83
N ARG A 177 -3.31 15.39 11.39
CA ARG A 177 -1.88 15.08 11.42
C ARG A 177 -1.74 13.66 11.99
N PRO A 178 -1.24 12.68 11.23
CA PRO A 178 -1.21 11.33 11.72
C PRO A 178 0.07 11.13 12.54
N GLU A 179 -0.13 10.99 13.85
CA GLU A 179 0.88 10.62 14.83
C GLU A 179 1.31 9.17 14.62
N LEU A 180 2.60 8.90 14.71
CA LEU A 180 3.15 7.55 14.72
C LEU A 180 2.61 6.85 15.99
N ARG A 181 1.82 5.79 15.83
CA ARG A 181 1.33 5.01 16.98
C ARG A 181 2.11 3.73 17.09
N ARG A 182 2.70 3.53 18.26
CA ARG A 182 3.26 2.24 18.68
C ARG A 182 2.10 1.38 19.19
N LEU A 183 1.98 0.17 18.66
CA LEU A 183 1.08 -0.86 19.18
C LEU A 183 1.79 -1.76 20.18
#